data_AF-A0A8D4VQZ2-F1
#
_entry.id   AF-A0A8D4VQZ2-F1
#
_cell.length_a   1.000
_cell.length_b   1.000
_cell.length_c   1.000
_cell.angle_alpha   90.00
_cell.angle_beta   90.00
_cell.angle_gamma   90.00
#
_symmetry.space_group_name_H-M   'P 1'
#
loop_
_entity.id
_entity.type
_entity.pdbx_description
1 polymer ?
#
loop_
_entity_poly.entity_id
_entity_poly.type
_entity_poly.pdbx_seq_one_letter_code
_entity_poly.pdbx_strand_id
1 'polypeptide(L)'
;MAIGRRLREERERLQLSQADLAEQAGIPRGTQADYELGEAEPDSGYLETVKTLGIDVDYVLFGVDEPEAMVECPAFRSLLVERPITREECRQYASKGGPGGAITKALFSSTCPKCDKNPITRPPRTDGKANTADIDARLLENLLETLETMLEQTGTTLPPPKKARLVVMLYRTFRASGVIDKKTIEDALNLAV
;
A
#
# COMPACT_ATOMS: atom_id res chain seq x y z
N MET A 1 -5.98 -17.16 -26.69
CA MET A 1 -4.79 -16.84 -25.88
C MET A 1 -5.09 -15.62 -25.02
N ALA A 2 -5.20 -15.80 -23.70
CA ALA A 2 -5.58 -14.72 -22.79
C ALA A 2 -4.35 -13.96 -22.24
N ILE A 3 -3.22 -14.64 -22.03
CA ILE A 3 -1.99 -14.05 -21.47
C ILE A 3 -1.38 -13.01 -22.41
N GLY A 4 -1.13 -13.36 -23.69
CA GLY A 4 -0.53 -12.44 -24.66
C GLY A 4 -1.33 -11.16 -24.87
N ARG A 5 -2.67 -11.27 -24.90
CA ARG A 5 -3.59 -10.11 -24.94
C ARG A 5 -3.42 -9.21 -23.72
N ARG A 6 -3.43 -9.78 -22.50
CA ARG A 6 -3.29 -9.00 -21.26
C ARG A 6 -1.90 -8.39 -21.11
N LEU A 7 -0.87 -9.07 -21.59
CA LEU A 7 0.49 -8.53 -21.66
C LEU A 7 0.55 -7.31 -22.57
N ARG A 8 -0.11 -7.39 -23.73
CA ARG A 8 -0.25 -6.26 -24.65
C ARG A 8 -1.03 -5.10 -24.04
N GLU A 9 -2.16 -5.38 -23.38
CA GLU A 9 -2.97 -4.37 -22.69
C GLU A 9 -2.16 -3.64 -21.62
N GLU A 10 -1.40 -4.38 -20.81
CA GLU A 10 -0.52 -3.77 -19.80
C GLU A 10 0.61 -2.96 -20.45
N ARG A 11 1.25 -3.46 -21.52
CA ARG A 11 2.26 -2.69 -22.26
C ARG A 11 1.69 -1.37 -22.79
N GLU A 12 0.52 -1.42 -23.42
CA GLU A 12 -0.16 -0.24 -23.96
C GLU A 12 -0.61 0.71 -22.84
N ARG A 13 -1.03 0.19 -21.69
CA ARG A 13 -1.31 0.97 -20.47
C ARG A 13 -0.09 1.76 -20.01
N LEU A 14 1.11 1.18 -20.12
CA LEU A 14 2.39 1.85 -19.81
C LEU A 14 2.88 2.79 -20.92
N GLN A 15 2.16 2.90 -22.04
CA GLN A 15 2.55 3.67 -23.23
C GLN A 15 3.93 3.26 -23.78
N LEU A 16 4.25 1.97 -23.69
CA LEU A 16 5.50 1.42 -24.24
C LEU A 16 5.24 0.82 -25.62
N SER A 17 6.16 1.02 -26.55
CA SER A 17 6.16 0.22 -27.78
C SER A 17 6.66 -1.20 -27.49
N GLN A 18 6.42 -2.15 -28.42
CA GLN A 18 7.00 -3.49 -28.31
C GLN A 18 8.53 -3.46 -28.27
N ALA A 19 9.15 -2.48 -28.94
CA ALA A 19 10.60 -2.30 -28.92
C ALA A 19 11.08 -1.83 -27.54
N ASP A 20 10.42 -0.84 -26.95
CA ASP A 20 10.81 -0.29 -25.66
C ASP A 20 10.71 -1.32 -24.53
N LEU A 21 9.63 -2.12 -24.53
CA LEU A 21 9.46 -3.16 -23.52
C LEU A 21 10.46 -4.29 -23.70
N ALA A 22 10.72 -4.70 -24.95
CA ALA A 22 11.70 -5.74 -25.26
C ALA A 22 13.11 -5.32 -24.85
N GLU A 23 13.52 -4.08 -25.17
CA GLU A 23 14.81 -3.51 -24.77
C GLU A 23 14.96 -3.47 -23.24
N GLN A 24 13.95 -2.96 -22.54
CA GLN A 24 13.98 -2.91 -21.07
C GLN A 24 13.95 -4.29 -20.41
N ALA A 25 13.34 -5.29 -21.06
CA ALA A 25 13.30 -6.67 -20.60
C ALA A 25 14.52 -7.50 -21.05
N GLY A 26 15.44 -6.93 -21.84
CA GLY A 26 16.62 -7.63 -22.34
C GLY A 26 16.32 -8.75 -23.34
N ILE A 27 15.20 -8.67 -24.06
CA ILE A 27 14.78 -9.66 -25.05
C ILE A 27 14.70 -9.08 -26.47
N PRO A 28 14.73 -9.91 -27.52
CA PRO A 28 14.45 -9.45 -28.88
C PRO A 28 13.02 -8.92 -29.04
N ARG A 29 12.83 -7.89 -29.88
CA ARG A 29 11.50 -7.36 -30.24
C ARG A 29 10.56 -8.45 -30.78
N GLY A 30 11.10 -9.41 -31.54
CA GLY A 30 10.36 -10.55 -32.07
C GLY A 30 9.74 -11.39 -30.96
N THR A 31 10.52 -11.71 -29.92
CA THR A 31 10.07 -12.46 -28.75
C THR A 31 8.92 -11.77 -28.02
N GLN A 32 8.96 -10.45 -27.88
CA GLN A 32 7.84 -9.68 -27.32
C GLN A 32 6.57 -9.81 -28.18
N ALA A 33 6.70 -9.75 -29.50
CA ALA A 33 5.57 -9.92 -30.40
C ALA A 33 5.00 -11.35 -30.34
N ASP A 34 5.86 -12.37 -30.27
CA ASP A 34 5.47 -13.77 -30.15
C ASP A 34 4.70 -14.03 -28.84
N TYR A 35 5.14 -13.43 -27.72
CA TYR A 35 4.41 -13.47 -26.45
C TYR A 35 3.04 -12.80 -26.54
N GLU A 36 2.94 -11.63 -27.19
CA GLU A 36 1.67 -10.89 -27.33
C GLU A 36 0.69 -11.59 -28.29
N LEU A 37 1.20 -12.27 -29.32
CA LEU A 37 0.42 -13.10 -30.24
C LEU A 37 0.04 -14.44 -29.61
N GLY A 38 0.78 -14.89 -28.60
CA GLY A 38 0.64 -16.19 -27.94
C GLY A 38 1.27 -17.35 -28.71
N GLU A 39 2.18 -17.05 -29.64
CA GLU A 39 3.01 -18.02 -30.37
C GLU A 39 4.12 -18.59 -29.47
N ALA A 40 4.49 -17.85 -28.41
CA ALA A 40 5.40 -18.30 -27.36
C ALA A 40 4.85 -17.92 -25.98
N GLU A 41 5.27 -18.67 -24.95
CA GLU A 41 4.91 -18.38 -23.56
C GLU A 41 6.03 -17.60 -22.87
N PRO A 42 5.71 -16.51 -22.14
CA PRO A 42 6.71 -15.80 -21.35
C PRO A 42 7.23 -16.67 -20.21
N ASP A 43 8.55 -16.77 -20.06
CA ASP A 43 9.16 -17.45 -18.93
C ASP A 43 9.09 -16.62 -17.64
N SER A 44 9.41 -17.26 -16.52
CA SER A 44 9.40 -16.61 -15.20
C SER A 44 10.39 -15.46 -15.09
N GLY A 45 11.54 -15.53 -15.78
CA GLY A 45 12.57 -14.48 -15.74
C GLY A 45 12.11 -13.21 -16.46
N TYR A 46 11.44 -13.37 -17.61
CA TYR A 46 10.76 -12.28 -18.29
C TYR A 46 9.69 -11.67 -17.39
N LEU A 47 8.84 -12.49 -16.77
CA LEU A 47 7.76 -12.00 -15.88
C LEU A 47 8.30 -11.24 -14.67
N GLU A 48 9.36 -11.73 -14.03
CA GLU A 48 10.04 -11.00 -12.95
C GLU A 48 10.56 -9.65 -13.43
N THR A 49 11.19 -9.62 -14.61
CA THR A 49 11.75 -8.40 -15.18
C THR A 49 10.66 -7.37 -15.47
N VAL A 50 9.61 -7.75 -16.21
CA VAL A 50 8.54 -6.82 -16.57
C VAL A 50 7.70 -6.37 -15.38
N LYS A 51 7.63 -7.18 -14.30
CA LYS A 51 7.04 -6.75 -13.02
C LYS A 51 7.76 -5.51 -12.46
N THR A 52 9.09 -5.44 -12.57
CA THR A 52 9.86 -4.26 -12.15
C THR A 52 9.66 -3.04 -13.06
N LEU A 53 9.28 -3.26 -14.32
CA LEU A 53 8.94 -2.21 -15.29
C LEU A 53 7.51 -1.69 -15.11
N GLY A 54 6.71 -2.37 -14.27
CA GLY A 54 5.37 -1.96 -13.93
C GLY A 54 4.25 -2.66 -14.72
N ILE A 55 4.56 -3.74 -15.43
CA ILE A 55 3.53 -4.64 -15.94
C ILE A 55 2.90 -5.37 -14.77
N ASP A 56 1.57 -5.39 -14.69
CA ASP A 56 0.89 -6.22 -13.71
C ASP A 56 0.88 -7.68 -14.14
N VAL A 57 1.85 -8.42 -13.65
CA VAL A 57 1.97 -9.87 -13.86
C VAL A 57 0.74 -10.63 -13.33
N ASP A 58 0.10 -10.15 -12.26
CA ASP A 58 -1.03 -10.86 -11.65
C ASP A 58 -2.26 -10.76 -12.58
N TYR A 59 -2.51 -9.58 -13.17
CA TYR A 59 -3.46 -9.43 -14.27
C TYR A 59 -3.07 -10.26 -15.51
N VAL A 60 -1.81 -10.20 -15.94
CA VAL A 60 -1.33 -10.94 -17.12
C VAL A 60 -1.56 -12.44 -16.99
N LEU A 61 -1.27 -13.03 -15.82
CA LEU A 61 -1.41 -14.47 -15.58
C LEU A 61 -2.87 -14.87 -15.32
N PHE A 62 -3.57 -14.16 -14.43
CA PHE A 62 -4.85 -14.62 -13.90
C PHE A 62 -6.07 -13.91 -14.49
N GLY A 63 -5.87 -12.79 -15.19
CA GLY A 63 -6.97 -11.96 -15.71
C GLY A 63 -7.77 -11.27 -14.62
N VAL A 64 -7.23 -11.20 -13.41
CA VAL A 64 -7.84 -10.56 -12.26
C VAL A 64 -7.51 -9.07 -12.35
N ASP A 65 -8.38 -8.29 -12.99
CA ASP A 65 -8.36 -6.84 -12.83
C ASP A 65 -9.15 -6.53 -11.57
N GLU A 66 -8.45 -6.19 -10.49
CA GLU A 66 -9.06 -5.72 -9.24
C GLU A 66 -8.88 -4.20 -9.13
N PRO A 67 -9.67 -3.39 -9.86
CA PRO A 67 -9.60 -1.94 -9.76
C PRO A 67 -9.93 -1.44 -8.35
N GLU A 68 -10.69 -2.23 -7.59
CA GLU A 68 -11.11 -1.96 -6.21
C GLU A 68 -10.13 -2.50 -5.15
N ALA A 69 -9.10 -3.26 -5.55
CA ALA A 69 -8.08 -3.72 -4.60
C ALA A 69 -7.42 -2.53 -3.91
N MET A 70 -7.30 -2.63 -2.58
CA MET A 70 -6.58 -1.64 -1.79
C MET A 70 -5.08 -1.79 -2.01
N VAL A 71 -4.42 -0.67 -2.35
CA VAL A 71 -2.98 -0.65 -2.62
C VAL A 71 -2.26 0.40 -1.79
N GLU A 72 -1.02 0.12 -1.42
CA GLU A 72 -0.08 1.14 -0.95
C GLU A 72 0.46 1.90 -2.15
N CYS A 73 -0.07 3.09 -2.36
CA CYS A 73 0.33 3.96 -3.45
C CYS A 73 1.52 4.83 -3.01
N PRO A 74 2.73 4.68 -3.59
CA PRO A 74 3.89 5.50 -3.22
C PRO A 74 3.60 6.99 -3.38
N ALA A 75 2.84 7.33 -4.42
CA ALA A 75 2.30 8.65 -4.66
C ALA A 75 1.47 9.16 -3.47
N PHE A 76 0.48 8.38 -3.03
CA PHE A 76 -0.47 8.82 -2.00
C PHE A 76 0.16 9.02 -0.60
N ARG A 77 1.21 8.27 -0.28
CA ARG A 77 1.95 8.41 1.00
C ARG A 77 2.51 9.82 1.21
N SER A 78 2.85 10.52 0.13
CA SER A 78 3.40 11.88 0.15
C SER A 78 2.38 12.96 0.49
N LEU A 79 1.07 12.64 0.48
CA LEU A 79 -0.02 13.59 0.71
C LEU A 79 -0.54 13.63 2.15
N LEU A 80 0.12 12.93 3.09
CA LEU A 80 -0.31 12.85 4.49
C LEU A 80 -1.77 12.38 4.68
N VAL A 81 -2.30 11.60 3.72
CA VAL A 81 -3.64 11.01 3.82
C VAL A 81 -3.51 9.56 4.29
N GLU A 82 -4.04 9.28 5.49
CA GLU A 82 -3.93 7.97 6.16
C GLU A 82 -5.02 6.96 5.74
N ARG A 83 -5.61 7.10 4.54
CA ARG A 83 -6.63 6.15 4.07
C ARG A 83 -6.05 5.19 3.02
N PRO A 84 -6.40 3.90 3.06
CA PRO A 84 -6.16 3.01 1.94
C PRO A 84 -6.93 3.54 0.71
N ILE A 85 -6.29 3.48 -0.46
CA ILE A 85 -6.91 3.84 -1.74
C ILE A 85 -6.98 2.65 -2.65
N THR A 86 -7.91 2.72 -3.60
CA THR A 86 -8.02 1.68 -4.61
C THR A 86 -6.91 1.78 -5.63
N ARG A 87 -6.67 0.66 -6.30
CA ARG A 87 -5.74 0.56 -7.42
C ARG A 87 -6.05 1.56 -8.52
N GLU A 88 -7.33 1.73 -8.83
CA GLU A 88 -7.77 2.70 -9.83
C GLU A 88 -7.57 4.16 -9.36
N GLU A 89 -7.85 4.47 -8.09
CA GLU A 89 -7.55 5.79 -7.54
C GLU A 89 -6.05 6.10 -7.69
N CYS A 90 -5.19 5.16 -7.33
CA CYS A 90 -3.74 5.34 -7.44
C CYS A 90 -3.28 5.57 -8.89
N ARG A 91 -3.85 4.85 -9.87
CA ARG A 91 -3.62 5.08 -11.31
C ARG A 91 -4.04 6.49 -11.74
N GLN A 92 -5.15 7.00 -11.22
CA GLN A 92 -5.62 8.36 -11.51
C GLN A 92 -4.73 9.44 -10.90
N TYR A 93 -4.24 9.24 -9.67
CA TYR A 93 -3.29 10.15 -9.03
C TYR A 93 -1.96 10.22 -9.81
N ALA A 94 -1.42 9.09 -10.25
CA ALA A 94 -0.19 9.05 -11.04
C ALA A 94 -0.34 9.76 -12.41
N SER A 95 -1.44 9.51 -13.13
CA SER A 95 -1.63 10.04 -14.48
C SER A 95 -2.10 11.50 -14.52
N LYS A 96 -3.06 11.85 -13.67
CA LYS A 96 -3.79 13.14 -13.69
C LYS A 96 -3.54 14.01 -12.46
N GLY A 97 -2.81 13.52 -11.45
CA GLY A 97 -2.57 14.23 -10.19
C GLY A 97 -3.71 14.15 -9.19
N GLY A 98 -4.87 13.56 -9.54
CA GLY A 98 -6.05 13.57 -8.68
C GLY A 98 -6.55 15.00 -8.37
N PRO A 99 -7.18 15.26 -7.21
CA PRO A 99 -7.76 16.57 -6.86
C PRO A 99 -6.77 17.73 -6.83
N GLY A 100 -5.47 17.47 -6.64
CA GLY A 100 -4.43 18.50 -6.59
C GLY A 100 -3.79 18.85 -7.94
N GLY A 101 -4.22 18.21 -9.03
CA GLY A 101 -3.79 18.51 -10.39
C GLY A 101 -2.26 18.47 -10.60
N ALA A 102 -1.69 19.55 -11.14
CA ALA A 102 -0.27 19.59 -11.50
C ALA A 102 0.69 19.53 -10.29
N ILE A 103 0.27 20.05 -9.13
CA ILE A 103 1.10 20.13 -7.92
C ILE A 103 1.32 18.73 -7.34
N THR A 104 0.24 17.96 -7.20
CA THR A 104 0.30 16.56 -6.78
C THR A 104 1.07 15.73 -7.79
N LYS A 105 0.86 15.93 -9.09
CA LYS A 105 1.63 15.26 -10.15
C LYS A 105 3.14 15.50 -10.04
N ALA A 106 3.57 16.75 -9.76
CA ALA A 106 4.98 17.08 -9.57
C ALA A 106 5.57 16.49 -8.27
N LEU A 107 4.80 16.46 -7.19
CA LEU A 107 5.19 15.76 -5.95
C LEU A 107 5.30 14.24 -6.18
N PHE A 108 4.46 13.67 -7.04
CA PHE A 108 4.52 12.26 -7.40
C PHE A 108 5.75 11.91 -8.25
N SER A 109 6.08 12.70 -9.27
CA SER A 109 7.27 12.40 -10.08
C SER A 109 8.56 12.53 -9.26
N SER A 110 8.59 13.38 -8.23
CA SER A 110 9.75 13.50 -7.34
C SER A 110 9.85 12.38 -6.29
N THR A 111 8.73 11.86 -5.77
CA THR A 111 8.74 10.74 -4.80
C THR A 111 8.77 9.37 -5.47
N CYS A 112 8.39 9.29 -6.74
CA CYS A 112 8.52 8.08 -7.53
C CYS A 112 8.77 8.44 -9.01
N PRO A 113 10.04 8.62 -9.41
CA PRO A 113 10.42 9.06 -10.77
C PRO A 113 10.06 8.07 -11.88
N LYS A 114 9.61 6.85 -11.51
CA LYS A 114 9.13 5.82 -12.43
C LYS A 114 7.62 5.53 -12.30
N CYS A 115 6.92 6.18 -11.36
CA CYS A 115 5.47 5.95 -11.15
C CYS A 115 4.59 6.58 -12.22
N ASP A 116 5.15 7.40 -13.13
CA ASP A 116 4.45 7.91 -14.30
C ASP A 116 3.86 6.80 -15.17
N LYS A 117 4.37 5.56 -15.05
CA LYS A 117 3.91 4.39 -15.81
C LYS A 117 3.20 3.34 -14.94
N ASN A 118 3.58 3.12 -13.68
CA ASN A 118 2.87 2.17 -12.81
C ASN A 118 3.09 2.43 -11.31
N PRO A 119 2.05 2.33 -10.47
CA PRO A 119 2.21 2.48 -9.02
C PRO A 119 2.04 1.15 -8.26
N ILE A 120 2.60 0.05 -8.77
CA ILE A 120 2.59 -1.24 -8.06
C ILE A 120 4.00 -1.81 -8.05
N THR A 121 4.89 -1.16 -7.29
CA THR A 121 5.95 -1.93 -6.65
C THR A 121 5.26 -2.64 -5.49
N ARG A 122 5.25 -3.97 -5.51
CA ARG A 122 4.99 -4.77 -4.31
C ARG A 122 5.71 -4.08 -3.13
N PRO A 123 5.13 -3.99 -1.91
CA PRO A 123 5.93 -3.58 -0.76
C PRO A 123 7.21 -4.42 -0.75
N PRO A 124 8.34 -3.90 -0.22
CA PRO A 124 9.54 -4.71 -0.07
C PRO A 124 9.11 -6.07 0.50
N ARG A 125 9.64 -7.18 -0.05
CA ARG A 125 9.61 -8.42 0.72
C ARG A 125 10.22 -8.03 2.06
N THR A 126 9.39 -7.99 3.10
CA THR A 126 9.92 -8.00 4.44
C THR A 126 10.52 -9.38 4.56
N ASP A 127 11.80 -9.46 4.28
CA ASP A 127 12.62 -10.57 4.72
C ASP A 127 12.39 -10.64 6.24
N GLY A 128 11.46 -11.50 6.64
CA GLY A 128 11.00 -11.64 8.02
C GLY A 128 9.75 -10.84 8.40
N LYS A 129 8.63 -11.55 8.48
CA LYS A 129 7.41 -11.24 9.24
C LYS A 129 6.53 -10.09 8.70
N ALA A 130 5.58 -10.47 7.84
CA ALA A 130 4.21 -10.00 8.03
C ALA A 130 3.72 -10.53 9.39
N ASN A 131 4.10 -9.87 10.48
CA ASN A 131 3.29 -9.91 11.67
C ASN A 131 2.25 -8.81 11.43
N THR A 132 1.07 -9.18 10.90
CA THR A 132 -0.15 -8.65 11.51
C THR A 132 0.02 -8.99 12.98
N ALA A 133 0.63 -8.08 13.73
CA ALA A 133 0.94 -8.29 15.11
C ALA A 133 -0.38 -8.67 15.77
N ASP A 134 -0.48 -9.94 16.11
CA ASP A 134 -1.53 -10.52 16.93
C ASP A 134 -1.85 -9.48 17.99
N ILE A 135 -3.02 -8.84 17.86
CA ILE A 135 -3.42 -7.84 18.84
C ILE A 135 -3.52 -8.64 20.12
N ASP A 136 -2.72 -8.30 21.12
CA ASP A 136 -2.78 -8.94 22.42
C ASP A 136 -4.12 -8.53 23.03
N ALA A 137 -5.12 -9.38 22.81
CA ALA A 137 -6.50 -9.13 23.20
C ALA A 137 -6.60 -8.94 24.71
N ARG A 138 -5.77 -9.65 25.49
CA ARG A 138 -5.72 -9.52 26.95
C ARG A 138 -5.13 -8.19 27.37
N LEU A 139 -4.05 -7.75 26.75
CA LEU A 139 -3.46 -6.44 27.04
C LEU A 139 -4.44 -5.31 26.70
N LEU A 140 -5.12 -5.41 25.56
CA LEU A 140 -6.09 -4.39 25.14
C LEU A 140 -7.32 -4.35 26.06
N GLU A 141 -7.85 -5.50 26.44
CA GLU A 141 -8.96 -5.62 27.39
C GLU A 141 -8.59 -4.99 28.75
N ASN A 142 -7.46 -5.40 29.33
CA ASN A 142 -6.98 -4.85 30.59
C ASN A 142 -6.72 -3.33 30.53
N LEU A 143 -6.22 -2.84 29.38
CA LEU A 143 -6.00 -1.41 29.16
C LEU A 143 -7.32 -0.63 29.14
N LEU A 144 -8.31 -1.14 28.41
CA LEU A 144 -9.62 -0.51 28.31
C LEU A 144 -10.34 -0.50 29.67
N GLU A 145 -10.34 -1.62 30.39
CA GLU A 145 -10.92 -1.70 31.73
C GLU A 145 -10.25 -0.72 32.70
N THR A 146 -8.91 -0.66 32.69
CA THR A 146 -8.16 0.28 33.55
C THR A 146 -8.47 1.73 33.19
N LEU A 147 -8.53 2.05 31.90
CA LEU A 147 -8.79 3.41 31.43
C LEU A 147 -10.22 3.87 31.79
N GLU A 148 -11.23 3.04 31.57
CA GLU A 148 -12.61 3.38 31.94
C GLU A 148 -12.78 3.52 33.45
N THR A 149 -12.18 2.60 34.24
CA THR A 149 -12.19 2.71 35.71
C THR A 149 -11.57 4.01 36.19
N MET A 150 -10.45 4.44 35.59
CA MET A 150 -9.80 5.71 35.94
C MET A 150 -10.64 6.93 35.54
N LEU A 151 -11.30 6.89 34.38
CA LEU A 151 -12.20 7.97 33.95
C LEU A 151 -13.41 8.10 34.88
N GLU A 152 -13.97 6.98 35.33
CA GLU A 152 -15.06 6.94 36.30
C GLU A 152 -14.63 7.51 37.66
N GLN A 153 -13.44 7.13 38.15
CA GLN A 153 -12.91 7.62 39.43
C GLN A 153 -12.58 9.11 39.43
N THR A 154 -12.09 9.65 38.31
CA THR A 154 -11.75 11.08 38.19
C THR A 154 -12.94 11.93 37.74
N GLY A 155 -14.10 11.33 37.44
CA GLY A 155 -15.27 12.04 36.91
C GLY A 155 -15.03 12.70 35.55
N THR A 156 -14.00 12.26 34.83
CA THR A 156 -13.56 12.86 33.58
C THR A 156 -14.21 12.15 32.40
N THR A 157 -14.77 12.90 31.46
CA THR A 157 -15.42 12.34 30.26
C THR A 157 -14.63 12.74 29.01
N LEU A 158 -14.24 11.74 28.22
CA LEU A 158 -13.52 11.94 26.96
C LEU A 158 -14.44 11.63 25.77
N PRO A 159 -14.49 12.51 24.75
CA PRO A 159 -15.16 12.22 23.50
C PRO A 159 -14.64 10.92 22.84
N PRO A 160 -15.51 10.12 22.17
CA PRO A 160 -15.12 8.88 21.51
C PRO A 160 -13.83 8.95 20.63
N PRO A 161 -13.62 9.99 19.80
CA PRO A 161 -12.40 10.05 18.98
C PRO A 161 -11.12 10.31 19.81
N LYS A 162 -11.21 11.08 20.91
CA LYS A 162 -10.06 11.31 21.80
C LYS A 162 -9.73 10.04 22.58
N LYS A 163 -10.75 9.33 23.07
CA LYS A 163 -10.60 8.04 23.76
C LYS A 163 -9.91 7.01 22.87
N ALA A 164 -10.34 6.86 21.61
CA ALA A 164 -9.72 5.92 20.67
C ALA A 164 -8.24 6.22 20.41
N ARG A 165 -7.87 7.51 20.24
CA ARG A 165 -6.47 7.91 20.04
C ARG A 165 -5.61 7.62 21.27
N LEU A 166 -6.13 7.88 22.45
CA LEU A 166 -5.44 7.62 23.72
C LEU A 166 -5.21 6.11 23.92
N VAL A 167 -6.20 5.27 23.65
CA VAL A 167 -6.08 3.81 23.71
C VAL A 167 -5.02 3.29 22.73
N VAL A 168 -5.01 3.79 21.48
CA VAL A 168 -3.99 3.39 20.49
C VAL A 168 -2.59 3.82 20.94
N MET A 169 -2.44 5.02 21.48
CA MET A 169 -1.17 5.51 22.00
C MET A 169 -0.67 4.63 23.17
N LEU A 170 -1.52 4.41 24.17
CA LEU A 170 -1.17 3.62 25.37
C LEU A 170 -0.88 2.15 25.02
N TYR A 171 -1.69 1.54 24.14
CA TYR A 171 -1.47 0.17 23.70
C TYR A 171 -0.11 0.02 23.01
N ARG A 172 0.29 0.99 22.16
CA ARG A 172 1.62 0.99 21.52
C ARG A 172 2.74 1.10 22.57
N THR A 173 2.56 1.92 23.60
CA THR A 173 3.52 2.08 24.70
C THR A 173 3.67 0.79 25.51
N PHE A 174 2.56 0.15 25.88
CA PHE A 174 2.59 -1.04 26.74
C PHE A 174 2.85 -2.34 26.00
N ARG A 175 2.68 -2.37 24.68
CA ARG A 175 2.96 -3.57 23.87
C ARG A 175 4.41 -4.04 23.99
N ALA A 176 5.36 -3.12 24.19
CA ALA A 176 6.77 -3.47 24.35
C ALA A 176 7.08 -4.07 25.73
N SER A 177 6.37 -3.65 26.79
CA SER A 177 6.57 -4.11 28.16
C SER A 177 5.66 -5.27 28.56
N GLY A 178 4.50 -5.42 27.92
CA GLY A 178 3.42 -6.34 28.33
C GLY A 178 2.77 -5.99 29.66
N VAL A 179 3.17 -4.88 30.30
CA VAL A 179 2.73 -4.47 31.63
C VAL A 179 2.12 -3.08 31.53
N ILE A 180 0.90 -2.96 32.06
CA ILE A 180 0.18 -1.69 32.14
C ILE A 180 0.64 -0.94 33.39
N ASP A 181 1.21 0.24 33.19
CA ASP A 181 1.56 1.16 34.26
C ASP A 181 0.46 2.20 34.45
N LYS A 182 -0.20 2.17 35.61
CA LYS A 182 -1.30 3.08 35.95
C LYS A 182 -0.85 4.54 35.98
N LYS A 183 0.40 4.81 36.38
CA LYS A 183 0.93 6.18 36.43
C LYS A 183 1.06 6.78 35.03
N THR A 184 1.53 5.98 34.07
CA THR A 184 1.59 6.37 32.66
C THR A 184 0.20 6.67 32.08
N ILE A 185 -0.86 5.96 32.50
CA ILE A 185 -2.25 6.25 32.09
C ILE A 185 -2.72 7.57 32.70
N GLU A 186 -2.42 7.81 33.98
CA GLU A 186 -2.77 9.06 34.68
C GLU A 186 -2.13 10.29 34.03
N ASP A 187 -0.81 10.21 33.75
CA ASP A 187 -0.07 11.28 33.07
C ASP A 187 -0.64 11.55 31.67
N ALA A 188 -1.01 10.49 30.94
CA ALA A 188 -1.60 10.61 29.61
C ALA A 188 -3.02 11.19 29.64
N LEU A 189 -3.82 10.89 30.67
CA LEU A 189 -5.14 11.49 30.89
C LEU A 189 -5.02 12.99 31.20
N ASN A 190 -4.08 13.38 32.06
CA ASN A 190 -3.83 14.78 32.41
C ASN A 190 -3.40 15.64 31.21
N LEU A 191 -2.83 15.02 30.17
CA LEU A 191 -2.45 15.70 28.92
C LEU A 191 -3.57 15.74 27.86
N ALA A 192 -4.60 14.90 28.00
CA ALA A 192 -5.66 14.72 27.01
C ALA A 192 -6.96 15.49 27.31
N VAL A 193 -7.16 15.86 28.58
CA VAL A 193 -8.22 16.74 29.11
C VAL A 193 -7.89 18.18 28.76
#